data_AF-G9FSH1-F1
#
_entry.id   AF-G9FSH1-F1
#
_cell.length_a   1.000
_cell.length_b   1.000
_cell.length_c   1.000
_cell.angle_alpha   90.00
_cell.angle_beta   90.00
_cell.angle_gamma   90.00
#
_symmetry.space_group_name_H-M   'P 1'
#
loop_
_entity.id
_entity.type
_entity.pdbx_description
1 polymer ?
#
loop_
_entity_poly.entity_id
_entity_poly.type
_entity_poly.pdbx_seq_one_letter_code
_entity_poly.pdbx_strand_id
1 'polypeptide(L)'
;FNWDASGMSDKQMVEFIPQIAKLGYCWQFITLGGFHADALVIDTFARDYARRGMLAYVERIQREERNNGVDTLAHQKWSGANYYDRVLKTVQGGISSTAAMGKGVTEEQFK
;
A
#
# COMPACT_ATOMS: atom_id res chain seq x y z
N PHE A 1 -23.28 -3.02 -5.16
CA PHE A 1 -23.97 -4.15 -5.82
C PHE A 1 -23.50 -5.45 -5.20
N ASN A 2 -24.36 -6.47 -5.10
CA ASN A 2 -23.91 -7.83 -4.85
C ASN A 2 -23.52 -8.44 -6.20
N TRP A 3 -22.23 -8.32 -6.57
CA TRP A 3 -21.74 -8.77 -7.88
C TRP A 3 -21.80 -10.29 -8.01
N ASP A 4 -21.56 -11.04 -6.94
CA ASP A 4 -21.62 -12.50 -6.94
C ASP A 4 -23.05 -13.02 -7.23
N ALA A 5 -24.08 -12.29 -6.76
CA ALA A 5 -25.48 -12.60 -7.04
C ALA A 5 -26.01 -12.01 -8.36
N SER A 6 -25.16 -11.38 -9.18
CA SER A 6 -25.60 -10.75 -10.44
C SER A 6 -25.98 -11.74 -11.54
N GLY A 7 -25.59 -13.02 -11.39
CA GLY A 7 -25.72 -14.04 -12.44
C GLY A 7 -24.69 -13.93 -13.56
N MET A 8 -23.75 -12.98 -13.48
CA MET A 8 -22.61 -12.91 -14.41
C MET A 8 -21.58 -13.98 -14.05
N SER A 9 -21.09 -14.69 -15.07
CA SER A 9 -19.93 -15.58 -14.96
C SER A 9 -18.64 -14.79 -14.74
N ASP A 10 -17.59 -15.46 -14.24
CA ASP A 10 -16.24 -14.86 -14.08
C ASP A 10 -15.73 -14.23 -15.37
N LYS A 11 -15.98 -14.87 -16.52
CA LYS A 11 -15.60 -14.33 -17.83
C LYS A 11 -16.32 -13.01 -18.12
N GLN A 12 -17.62 -12.93 -17.82
CA GLN A 12 -18.38 -11.70 -17.99
C GLN A 12 -17.93 -10.60 -17.02
N MET A 13 -17.57 -10.95 -15.78
CA MET A 13 -17.01 -10.01 -14.81
C MET A 13 -15.68 -9.41 -15.30
N VAL A 14 -14.79 -10.25 -15.84
CA VAL A 14 -13.54 -9.80 -16.47
C VAL A 14 -13.81 -8.84 -17.64
N GLU A 15 -14.83 -9.13 -18.44
CA GLU A 15 -15.17 -8.34 -19.63
C GLU A 15 -16.05 -7.11 -19.35
N PHE A 16 -16.63 -6.96 -18.14
CA PHE A 16 -17.63 -5.94 -17.84
C PHE A 16 -17.15 -4.52 -18.16
N ILE A 17 -15.99 -4.13 -17.61
CA ILE A 17 -15.40 -2.79 -17.78
C ILE A 17 -15.09 -2.48 -19.28
N PRO A 18 -14.39 -3.37 -20.03
CA PRO A 18 -14.21 -3.21 -21.47
C PRO A 18 -15.50 -3.15 -22.28
N GLN A 19 -16.52 -3.94 -21.91
CA GLN A 19 -17.78 -3.98 -22.66
C GLN A 19 -18.55 -2.67 -22.53
N ILE A 20 -18.71 -2.14 -21.31
CA ILE A 20 -19.42 -0.87 -21.13
C ILE A 20 -18.62 0.32 -21.68
N ALA A 21 -17.28 0.24 -21.73
CA ALA A 21 -16.47 1.24 -22.41
C ALA A 21 -16.86 1.39 -23.90
N LYS A 22 -17.13 0.29 -24.60
CA LYS A 22 -17.57 0.30 -26.01
C LYS A 22 -18.94 0.98 -26.22
N LEU A 23 -19.73 1.12 -25.16
CA LEU A 23 -21.03 1.80 -25.17
C LEU A 23 -20.93 3.29 -24.84
N GLY A 24 -19.73 3.81 -24.58
CA GLY A 24 -19.49 5.23 -24.28
C GLY A 24 -19.30 5.55 -22.78
N TYR A 25 -19.25 4.55 -21.90
CA TYR A 25 -18.91 4.74 -20.48
C TYR A 25 -17.39 4.90 -20.30
N CYS A 26 -16.88 6.10 -20.58
CA CYS A 26 -15.43 6.39 -20.65
C CYS A 26 -14.77 6.66 -19.29
N TRP A 27 -15.55 6.87 -18.22
CA TRP A 27 -15.05 7.07 -16.85
C TRP A 27 -15.68 6.04 -15.92
N GLN A 28 -14.86 5.12 -15.42
CA GLN A 28 -15.32 3.96 -14.65
C GLN A 28 -14.46 3.82 -13.38
N PHE A 29 -15.09 3.69 -12.23
CA PHE A 29 -14.42 3.63 -10.94
C PHE A 29 -15.30 2.91 -9.92
N ILE A 30 -14.67 2.31 -8.90
CA ILE A 30 -15.37 1.66 -7.79
C ILE A 30 -15.37 2.64 -6.61
N THR A 31 -16.54 3.18 -6.28
CA THR A 31 -16.70 4.21 -5.23
C THR A 31 -16.15 3.78 -3.86
N LEU A 32 -16.36 2.53 -3.47
CA LEU A 32 -15.97 1.99 -2.16
C LEU A 32 -14.83 0.96 -2.23
N GLY A 33 -14.02 0.99 -3.29
CA GLY A 33 -12.94 0.02 -3.49
C GLY A 33 -11.93 -0.01 -2.35
N GLY A 34 -11.43 1.18 -1.95
CA GLY A 34 -10.52 1.31 -0.81
C GLY A 34 -11.15 0.92 0.52
N PHE A 35 -12.38 1.39 0.78
CA PHE A 35 -13.09 1.09 2.04
C PHE A 35 -13.23 -0.43 2.28
N HIS A 36 -13.64 -1.19 1.27
CA HIS A 36 -13.78 -2.65 1.40
C HIS A 36 -12.43 -3.38 1.46
N ALA A 37 -11.43 -2.93 0.70
CA ALA A 37 -10.09 -3.51 0.72
C ALA A 37 -9.43 -3.33 2.10
N ASP A 38 -9.42 -2.12 2.63
CA ASP A 38 -8.83 -1.79 3.93
C ASP A 38 -9.49 -2.57 5.05
N ALA A 39 -10.84 -2.57 5.09
CA ALA A 39 -11.59 -3.29 6.10
C ALA A 39 -11.27 -4.80 6.08
N LEU A 40 -11.22 -5.42 4.89
CA LEU A 40 -10.91 -6.84 4.74
C LEU A 40 -9.47 -7.16 5.19
N VAL A 41 -8.50 -6.36 4.76
CA VAL A 41 -7.09 -6.56 5.11
C VAL A 41 -6.90 -6.44 6.62
N ILE A 42 -7.39 -5.36 7.24
CA ILE A 42 -7.24 -5.10 8.68
C ILE A 42 -7.91 -6.19 9.51
N ASP A 43 -9.16 -6.54 9.19
CA ASP A 43 -9.94 -7.51 9.96
C ASP A 43 -9.33 -8.92 9.89
N THR A 44 -8.92 -9.36 8.70
CA THR A 44 -8.26 -10.66 8.54
C THR A 44 -6.86 -10.68 9.12
N PHE A 45 -6.09 -9.58 9.03
CA PHE A 45 -4.77 -9.45 9.63
C PHE A 45 -4.85 -9.47 11.15
N ALA A 46 -5.76 -8.71 11.76
CA ALA A 46 -5.90 -8.62 13.22
C ALA A 46 -6.21 -9.98 13.85
N ARG A 47 -7.13 -10.76 13.25
CA ARG A 47 -7.43 -12.13 13.71
C ARG A 47 -6.23 -13.07 13.65
N ASP A 48 -5.40 -12.90 12.63
CA ASP A 48 -4.24 -13.74 12.41
C ASP A 48 -3.07 -13.35 13.34
N TYR A 49 -2.86 -12.05 13.51
CA TYR A 49 -1.90 -11.49 14.45
C TYR A 49 -2.23 -11.87 15.90
N ALA A 50 -3.51 -11.88 16.29
CA ALA A 50 -3.91 -12.33 17.62
C ALA A 50 -3.51 -13.79 17.93
N ARG A 51 -3.29 -14.62 16.90
CA ARG A 51 -2.92 -16.03 17.03
C ARG A 51 -1.43 -16.27 16.86
N ARG A 52 -0.79 -15.61 15.88
CA ARG A 52 0.58 -15.88 15.44
C ARG A 52 1.56 -14.74 15.68
N GLY A 53 1.08 -13.60 16.20
CA GLY A 53 1.87 -12.42 16.48
C GLY A 53 2.66 -11.95 15.26
N MET A 54 3.95 -11.64 15.47
CA MET A 54 4.83 -11.08 14.44
C MET A 54 4.96 -11.92 13.17
N LEU A 55 4.75 -13.25 13.24
CA LEU A 55 4.77 -14.08 12.04
C LEU A 55 3.67 -13.67 11.05
N ALA A 56 2.48 -13.33 11.53
CA ALA A 56 1.38 -12.86 10.68
C ALA A 56 1.73 -11.53 10.00
N TYR A 57 2.41 -10.62 10.71
CA TYR A 57 2.86 -9.36 10.13
C TYR A 57 3.94 -9.57 9.06
N VAL A 58 4.96 -10.37 9.36
CA VAL A 58 6.06 -10.64 8.43
C VAL A 58 5.54 -11.31 7.16
N GLU A 59 4.65 -12.30 7.28
CA GLU A 59 4.13 -13.03 6.13
C GLU A 59 3.12 -12.25 5.31
N ARG A 60 2.14 -11.61 5.94
CA ARG A 60 1.00 -11.03 5.22
C ARG A 60 1.21 -9.60 4.77
N ILE A 61 2.09 -8.87 5.45
CA ILE A 61 2.35 -7.46 5.17
C ILE A 61 3.77 -7.31 4.63
N GLN A 62 4.79 -7.50 5.47
CA GLN A 62 6.15 -7.09 5.10
C GLN A 62 6.75 -7.88 3.91
N ARG A 63 6.52 -9.20 3.84
CA ARG A 63 6.97 -10.01 2.69
C ARG A 63 6.19 -9.69 1.43
N GLU A 64 4.87 -9.51 1.53
CA GLU A 64 4.03 -9.17 0.39
C GLU A 64 4.32 -7.77 -0.16
N GLU A 65 4.57 -6.78 0.71
CA GLU A 65 5.06 -5.47 0.28
C GLU A 65 6.37 -5.59 -0.51
N ARG A 66 7.31 -6.43 -0.05
CA ARG A 66 8.56 -6.70 -0.76
C ARG A 66 8.33 -7.41 -2.10
N ASN A 67 7.52 -8.47 -2.11
CA ASN A 67 7.26 -9.29 -3.30
C ASN A 67 6.56 -8.51 -4.41
N ASN A 68 5.68 -7.57 -4.04
CA ASN A 68 4.91 -6.75 -4.97
C ASN A 68 5.55 -5.37 -5.22
N GLY A 69 6.71 -5.07 -4.63
CA GLY A 69 7.41 -3.79 -4.80
C GLY A 69 6.62 -2.59 -4.28
N VAL A 70 5.89 -2.75 -3.17
CA VAL A 70 5.10 -1.69 -2.54
C VAL A 70 6.04 -0.70 -1.85
N ASP A 71 6.05 0.55 -2.32
CA ASP A 71 6.98 1.59 -1.84
C ASP A 71 6.86 1.89 -0.34
N THR A 72 5.71 1.63 0.28
CA THR A 72 5.48 1.84 1.72
C THR A 72 6.34 0.94 2.61
N LEU A 73 6.94 -0.13 2.08
CA LEU A 73 7.92 -0.94 2.81
C LEU A 73 9.06 -0.05 3.34
N ALA A 74 9.56 0.86 2.51
CA ALA A 74 10.48 1.93 2.88
C ALA A 74 9.69 3.18 3.32
N HIS A 75 8.98 3.05 4.44
CA HIS A 75 8.01 4.04 4.90
C HIS A 75 8.61 5.41 5.21
N GLN A 76 9.89 5.54 5.58
CA GLN A 76 10.52 6.84 5.83
C GLN A 76 10.77 7.58 4.51
N LYS A 77 11.30 6.86 3.51
CA LYS A 77 11.48 7.36 2.14
C LYS A 77 10.13 7.73 1.54
N TRP A 78 9.13 6.85 1.64
CA TRP A 78 7.79 7.09 1.12
C TRP A 78 7.12 8.31 1.75
N SER A 79 7.29 8.49 3.07
CA SER A 79 6.75 9.65 3.81
C SER A 79 7.55 10.95 3.61
N GLY A 80 8.62 10.93 2.79
CA GLY A 80 9.38 12.12 2.45
C GLY A 80 10.46 12.53 3.46
N ALA A 81 10.93 11.63 4.33
CA ALA A 81 11.99 11.94 5.30
C ALA A 81 13.25 12.52 4.62
N ASN A 82 13.65 11.92 3.48
CA ASN A 82 14.76 12.43 2.67
C ASN A 82 14.55 13.84 2.12
N TYR A 83 13.31 14.21 1.81
CA TYR A 83 12.98 15.56 1.33
C TYR A 83 13.18 16.58 2.44
N TYR A 84 12.65 16.31 3.64
CA TYR A 84 12.82 17.19 4.79
C TYR A 84 14.28 17.28 5.26
N ASP A 85 15.03 16.19 5.22
CA ASP A 85 16.47 16.22 5.54
C ASP A 85 17.27 17.11 4.60
N ARG A 86 16.90 17.16 3.30
CA ARG A 86 17.52 18.10 2.35
C ARG A 86 17.19 19.54 2.70
N VAL A 87 15.92 19.82 3.02
CA VAL A 87 15.49 21.17 3.46
C VAL A 87 16.28 21.61 4.69
N LEU A 88 16.39 20.75 5.72
CA LEU A 88 17.15 21.05 6.94
C LEU A 88 18.63 21.33 6.63
N LYS A 89 19.26 20.47 5.82
CA LYS A 89 20.66 20.66 5.42
C LYS A 89 20.87 21.97 4.65
N THR A 90 19.96 22.35 3.76
CA THR A 90 20.05 23.62 3.02
C THR A 90 19.98 24.81 3.96
N VAL A 91 19.06 24.80 4.94
CA VAL A 91 18.89 25.91 5.90
C VAL A 91 20.08 26.00 6.88
N GLN A 92 20.65 24.86 7.27
CA GLN A 92 21.73 24.78 8.28
C GLN A 92 23.15 24.81 7.68
N GLY A 93 23.31 25.16 6.40
CA GLY A 93 24.63 25.24 5.76
C GLY A 93 25.33 23.88 5.62
N GLY A 94 24.57 22.80 5.50
CA GLY A 94 25.07 21.45 5.25
C GLY A 94 25.33 20.58 6.48
N ILE A 95 25.25 21.14 7.70
CA ILE A 95 25.53 20.41 8.95
C ILE A 95 24.23 20.33 9.77
N SER A 96 23.64 19.14 9.82
CA SER A 96 22.49 18.84 10.67
C SER A 96 22.77 17.61 11.54
N SER A 97 22.76 17.76 12.86
CA SER A 97 22.95 16.66 13.82
C SER A 97 21.67 15.86 14.09
N THR A 98 20.52 16.33 13.59
CA THR A 98 19.18 15.76 13.86
C THR A 98 18.47 15.28 12.59
N ALA A 99 19.21 15.01 11.50
CA ALA A 99 18.65 14.46 10.28
C ALA A 99 18.07 13.05 10.51
N ALA A 100 16.89 12.77 9.96
CA ALA A 100 16.17 11.52 10.16
C ALA A 100 16.84 10.33 9.44
N MET A 101 17.48 10.58 8.30
CA MET A 101 18.10 9.58 7.44
C MET A 101 19.61 9.50 7.65
N GLY A 102 20.02 9.25 8.91
CA GLY A 102 21.41 9.11 9.34
C GLY A 102 21.91 7.65 9.39
N LYS A 103 23.15 7.46 9.88
CA LYS A 103 23.76 6.14 10.12
C LYS A 103 22.91 5.35 11.13
N GLY A 104 22.50 4.13 10.76
CA GLY A 104 21.66 3.27 11.61
C GLY A 104 20.15 3.45 11.45
N VAL A 105 19.70 4.16 10.40
CA VAL A 105 18.27 4.26 10.08
C VAL A 105 17.69 2.87 9.77
N THR A 106 16.45 2.65 10.20
CA THR A 106 15.73 1.39 10.04
C THR A 106 15.58 0.96 8.58
N GLU A 107 15.64 1.90 7.63
CA GLU A 107 15.53 1.60 6.21
C GLU A 107 16.70 0.80 5.62
N GLU A 108 17.86 0.77 6.28
CA GLU A 108 18.97 -0.09 5.82
C GLU A 108 18.63 -1.59 5.88
N GLN A 109 17.60 -1.96 6.64
CA GLN A 109 17.12 -3.33 6.80
C GLN A 109 16.14 -3.78 5.70
N PHE A 110 15.69 -2.85 4.84
CA PHE A 110 14.73 -3.14 3.76
C PHE A 110 15.39 -3.20 2.37
N LYS A 111 16.73 -3.21 2.30
CA LYS A 111 17.50 -3.42 1.07
C LYS A 111 17.41 -4.85 0.55
#